data_AF-A0A225VXM7-F1
#
_entry.id   AF-A0A225VXM7-F1
#
_cell.length_a   1.000
_cell.length_b   1.000
_cell.length_c   1.000
_cell.angle_alpha   90.00
_cell.angle_beta   90.00
_cell.angle_gamma   90.00
#
_symmetry.space_group_name_H-M   'P 1'
#
loop_
_entity.id
_entity.type
_entity.pdbx_description
1 polymer ?
#
loop_
_entity_poly.entity_id
_entity_poly.type
_entity_poly.pdbx_seq_one_letter_code
_entity_poly.pdbx_strand_id
1 'polypeptide(L)'
;MRPPAQRDVLTSVQVHEFASCPAVVTVTITSDDLLTLRFAIIVQVSSRYRLLLTTMHVDIKSTLPTKQLISKGNQRSKFSWKFVVISVVTIVLAVTQVVTYKLHFAAHMTKHRILRSLQEQPALRLSFQVKRKPMYVHGASNFDVLATPSLKQTPNRHSVVYDGIATFHENGEIHEYSLVDGTAYYTNHPVGRNATKSGCLPSGFVPPIESVLNAIDAAYTATHLVDSEMAEVVCPRGSLMAFEFEGENYLLCAPHFHSNGFKIMGEDLDISVQYEDTVPIITAPSIPSDVKQYCAESWISSIVSKVVSAVSKDSDDVDTSSSCSTTPRPCVFVAGLGQKTDYGLSTTDQKPYFGDEFQTYVPCCASIQYIELATSLYAWYDLTLVNELVGYLFEISSSSDSSTKVVADTVIFTHSSANLMLAY
;
A
#
# COMPACT_ATOMS: atom_id res chain seq x y z
N MET A 1 -25.00 26.14 55.23
CA MET A 1 -24.40 25.61 54.00
C MET A 1 -25.14 26.19 52.81
N ARG A 2 -24.56 27.18 52.12
CA ARG A 2 -25.05 27.69 50.83
C ARG A 2 -24.45 26.83 49.70
N PRO A 3 -25.17 26.57 48.61
CA PRO A 3 -24.67 25.76 47.50
C PRO A 3 -23.53 26.47 46.76
N PRO A 4 -22.65 25.73 46.04
CA PRO A 4 -21.64 26.34 45.20
C PRO A 4 -22.29 27.12 44.07
N ALA A 5 -21.70 28.26 43.73
CA ALA A 5 -22.14 29.13 42.64
C ALA A 5 -22.28 28.33 41.34
N GLN A 6 -23.46 28.45 40.73
CA GLN A 6 -23.76 27.97 39.39
C GLN A 6 -22.78 28.67 38.43
N ARG A 7 -21.90 27.90 37.76
CA ARG A 7 -21.02 28.44 36.71
C ARG A 7 -21.91 28.87 35.56
N ASP A 8 -22.03 30.18 35.36
CA ASP A 8 -22.74 30.72 34.21
C ASP A 8 -22.03 30.33 32.92
N VAL A 9 -22.68 29.47 32.14
CA VAL A 9 -22.31 29.18 30.75
C VAL A 9 -22.73 30.39 29.92
N LEU A 10 -21.84 31.38 29.80
CA LEU A 10 -22.06 32.49 28.88
C LEU A 10 -21.82 32.01 27.45
N THR A 11 -22.92 31.74 26.75
CA THR A 11 -23.08 31.53 25.30
C THR A 11 -22.57 30.20 24.71
N SER A 12 -23.53 29.37 24.29
CA SER A 12 -23.35 28.32 23.28
C SER A 12 -23.61 28.96 21.91
N VAL A 13 -22.67 28.83 20.96
CA VAL A 13 -22.87 29.26 19.57
C VAL A 13 -22.88 28.01 18.71
N GLN A 14 -24.06 27.58 18.27
CA GLN A 14 -24.20 26.56 17.23
C GLN A 14 -24.16 27.23 15.86
N VAL A 15 -23.18 26.86 15.04
CA VAL A 15 -23.13 27.25 13.62
C VAL A 15 -23.58 26.03 12.82
N HIS A 16 -24.73 26.12 12.16
CA HIS A 16 -25.21 25.10 11.25
C HIS A 16 -24.82 25.43 9.80
N GLU A 17 -24.08 24.49 9.22
CA GLU A 17 -24.10 24.05 7.81
C GLU A 17 -23.48 24.94 6.71
N PHE A 18 -22.49 24.36 6.01
CA PHE A 18 -22.46 24.27 4.53
C PHE A 18 -21.85 22.90 4.14
N ALA A 19 -22.42 22.29 3.12
CA ALA A 19 -22.26 20.89 2.72
C ALA A 19 -20.80 20.43 2.58
N SER A 20 -20.38 19.50 3.46
CA SER A 20 -19.59 18.27 3.17
C SER A 20 -18.98 17.64 4.43
N CYS A 21 -18.92 18.33 5.58
CA CYS A 21 -18.52 17.77 6.88
C CYS A 21 -19.17 18.55 8.04
N PRO A 22 -20.02 17.96 8.90
CA PRO A 22 -20.55 18.65 10.06
C PRO A 22 -19.47 18.72 11.17
N ALA A 23 -18.99 19.92 11.49
CA ALA A 23 -18.15 20.16 12.65
C ALA A 23 -18.96 20.93 13.71
N VAL A 24 -19.11 20.35 14.90
CA VAL A 24 -19.72 21.02 16.07
C VAL A 24 -18.61 21.56 16.95
N VAL A 25 -18.55 22.89 17.14
CA VAL A 25 -17.55 23.55 17.99
C VAL A 25 -18.24 24.11 19.23
N THR A 26 -17.87 23.60 20.41
CA THR A 26 -18.35 24.13 21.70
C THR A 26 -17.24 24.99 22.32
N VAL A 27 -17.51 26.28 22.55
CA VAL A 27 -16.58 27.22 23.20
C VAL A 27 -17.07 27.51 24.61
N THR A 28 -16.23 27.24 25.63
CA THR A 28 -16.53 27.57 27.03
C THR A 28 -15.62 28.70 27.49
N ILE A 29 -16.18 29.82 27.97
CA ILE A 29 -15.43 30.96 28.50
C ILE A 29 -15.61 31.00 30.02
N THR A 30 -14.51 30.94 30.78
CA THR A 30 -14.50 31.10 32.25
C THR A 30 -13.95 32.46 32.65
N SER A 31 -14.53 33.10 33.66
CA SER A 31 -14.32 34.54 33.97
C SER A 31 -13.14 34.86 34.90
N ASP A 32 -12.06 34.07 34.89
CA ASP A 32 -10.90 34.32 35.76
C ASP A 32 -9.65 34.48 34.91
N ASP A 33 -9.32 35.71 34.51
CA ASP A 33 -8.04 36.27 33.94
C ASP A 33 -7.11 35.37 33.09
N LEU A 34 -7.60 34.24 32.60
CA LEU A 34 -6.91 33.20 31.85
C LEU A 34 -7.94 32.62 30.87
N LEU A 35 -7.82 32.98 29.59
CA LEU A 35 -8.72 32.47 28.57
C LEU A 35 -8.35 31.01 28.27
N THR A 36 -9.08 30.07 28.86
CA THR A 36 -8.91 28.64 28.57
C THR A 36 -9.89 28.24 27.46
N LEU A 37 -9.40 28.14 26.23
CA LEU A 37 -10.19 27.68 25.08
C LEU A 37 -10.07 26.16 24.98
N ARG A 38 -11.18 25.46 25.20
CA ARG A 38 -11.30 24.02 24.94
C ARG A 38 -12.00 23.84 23.61
N PHE A 39 -11.36 23.15 22.66
CA PHE A 39 -11.96 22.82 21.38
C PHE A 39 -12.24 21.32 21.34
N ALA A 40 -13.49 20.96 21.03
CA ALA A 40 -13.84 19.61 20.60
C ALA A 40 -14.18 19.69 19.12
N ILE A 41 -13.40 19.00 18.28
CA ILE A 41 -13.67 18.90 16.85
C ILE A 41 -14.12 17.46 16.60
N ILE A 42 -15.37 17.31 16.17
CA ILE A 42 -15.89 16.04 15.65
C ILE A 42 -15.69 16.08 14.15
N VAL A 43 -14.78 15.26 13.63
CA VAL A 43 -14.56 15.12 12.19
C VAL A 43 -15.15 13.78 11.76
N GLN A 44 -16.09 13.82 10.81
CA GLN A 44 -16.58 12.61 10.15
C GLN A 44 -15.64 12.30 8.99
N VAL A 45 -14.85 11.23 9.12
CA VAL A 45 -14.02 10.70 8.04
C VAL A 45 -14.43 9.25 7.86
N SER A 46 -15.05 8.92 6.73
CA SER A 46 -15.43 7.56 6.31
C SER A 46 -16.03 6.67 7.43
N SER A 47 -17.37 6.68 7.55
CA SER A 47 -18.23 5.84 8.41
C SER A 47 -17.93 5.74 9.92
N ARG A 48 -16.83 6.32 10.45
CA ARG A 48 -16.51 6.35 11.88
C ARG A 48 -16.33 7.78 12.38
N TYR A 49 -16.97 8.09 13.51
CA TYR A 49 -16.79 9.37 14.22
C TYR A 49 -15.57 9.27 15.15
N ARG A 50 -14.64 10.25 15.11
CA ARG A 50 -13.61 10.41 16.15
C ARG A 50 -13.65 11.82 16.75
N LEU A 51 -13.60 11.88 18.08
CA LEU A 51 -13.58 13.11 18.86
C LEU A 51 -12.12 13.55 19.07
N LEU A 52 -11.71 14.65 18.46
CA LEU A 52 -10.42 15.27 18.73
C LEU A 52 -10.62 16.41 19.73
N LEU A 53 -10.16 16.19 20.96
CA LEU A 53 -10.11 17.20 22.02
C LEU A 53 -8.72 17.82 22.01
N THR A 54 -8.65 19.12 21.70
CA THR A 54 -7.41 19.90 21.83
C THR A 54 -7.66 21.08 22.75
N THR A 55 -6.75 21.27 23.71
CA THR A 55 -6.80 22.36 24.69
C THR A 55 -5.66 23.30 24.41
N MET A 56 -5.96 24.57 24.14
CA MET A 56 -4.95 25.60 23.92
C MET A 56 -5.10 26.69 24.98
N HIS A 57 -4.00 27.01 25.65
CA HIS A 57 -3.91 28.11 26.61
C HIS A 57 -3.31 29.33 25.90
N VAL A 58 -4.02 30.47 25.94
CA VAL A 58 -3.52 31.73 25.38
C VAL A 58 -3.36 32.73 26.53
N ASP A 59 -2.12 33.18 26.75
CA ASP A 59 -1.77 34.18 27.76
C ASP A 59 -1.67 35.57 27.11
N ILE A 60 -2.58 36.49 27.47
CA ILE A 60 -2.81 37.76 26.77
C ILE A 60 -2.11 38.90 27.50
N LYS A 61 -0.80 38.78 27.70
CA LYS A 61 -0.01 39.85 28.33
C LYS A 61 1.06 40.49 27.42
N SER A 62 1.32 39.95 26.23
CA SER A 62 2.51 40.33 25.44
C SER A 62 2.23 41.07 24.11
N THR A 63 0.99 41.41 23.75
CA THR A 63 0.70 42.09 22.47
C THR A 63 -0.07 43.41 22.65
N LEU A 64 0.60 44.43 23.16
CA LEU A 64 0.18 45.83 23.04
C LEU A 64 1.42 46.70 22.78
N PRO A 65 1.52 47.41 21.64
CA PRO A 65 2.64 48.31 21.40
C PRO A 65 2.43 49.61 22.20
N THR A 66 3.43 49.97 22.99
CA THR A 66 3.52 51.24 23.71
C THR A 66 3.62 52.39 22.70
N LYS A 67 2.60 53.25 22.59
CA LYS A 67 2.72 54.56 21.93
C LYS A 67 2.23 55.69 22.86
N GLN A 68 3.18 56.54 23.21
CA GLN A 68 3.02 57.89 23.74
C GLN A 68 2.47 58.83 22.65
N LEU A 69 1.39 59.58 22.91
CA LEU A 69 1.13 60.97 22.48
C LEU A 69 -0.25 61.49 22.93
N ILE A 70 -0.22 62.31 23.99
CA ILE A 70 -0.97 63.55 24.30
C ILE A 70 -2.38 63.80 23.70
N SER A 71 -3.35 63.92 24.62
CA SER A 71 -4.47 64.88 24.74
C SER A 71 -5.75 64.83 23.85
N LYS A 72 -6.86 64.68 24.60
CA LYS A 72 -8.26 65.16 24.39
C LYS A 72 -9.11 64.51 23.30
N GLY A 73 -10.10 63.73 23.76
CA GLY A 73 -11.29 63.35 23.00
C GLY A 73 -12.02 62.18 23.66
N ASN A 74 -12.96 62.50 24.55
CA ASN A 74 -13.72 61.54 25.34
C ASN A 74 -14.70 60.76 24.45
N GLN A 75 -14.28 59.59 23.95
CA GLN A 75 -15.21 58.56 23.48
C GLN A 75 -14.62 57.18 23.81
N ARG A 76 -14.92 56.69 25.02
CA ARG A 76 -14.66 55.30 25.42
C ARG A 76 -15.45 54.37 24.51
N SER A 77 -14.86 54.03 23.36
CA SER A 77 -15.24 52.81 22.66
C SER A 77 -14.90 51.65 23.60
N LYS A 78 -15.93 51.09 24.25
CA LYS A 78 -15.85 49.76 24.85
C LYS A 78 -15.71 48.77 23.69
N PHE A 79 -14.53 48.74 23.06
CA PHE A 79 -14.21 47.77 22.03
C PHE A 79 -14.14 46.43 22.76
N SER A 80 -15.27 45.72 22.73
CA SER A 80 -15.48 44.51 23.52
C SER A 80 -14.43 43.49 23.08
N TRP A 81 -13.55 43.08 23.99
CA TRP A 81 -12.54 42.04 23.79
C TRP A 81 -13.17 40.75 23.21
N LYS A 82 -14.47 40.54 23.41
CA LYS A 82 -15.28 39.49 22.75
C LYS A 82 -15.23 39.57 21.21
N PHE A 83 -15.29 40.76 20.61
CA PHE A 83 -15.18 40.92 19.15
C PHE A 83 -13.76 40.60 18.64
N VAL A 84 -12.74 40.91 19.45
CA VAL A 84 -11.34 40.57 19.11
C VAL A 84 -11.15 39.05 19.14
N VAL A 85 -11.63 38.37 20.18
CA VAL A 85 -11.56 36.90 20.29
C VAL A 85 -12.32 36.22 19.16
N ILE A 86 -13.56 36.65 18.87
CA ILE A 86 -14.35 36.09 17.75
C ILE A 86 -13.63 36.29 16.41
N SER A 87 -13.08 37.49 16.17
CA SER A 87 -12.36 37.78 14.92
C SER A 87 -11.13 36.88 14.77
N VAL A 88 -10.33 36.72 15.83
CA VAL A 88 -9.13 35.85 15.82
C VAL A 88 -9.51 34.40 15.56
N VAL A 89 -10.54 33.87 16.25
CA VAL A 89 -11.00 32.48 16.04
C VAL A 89 -11.49 32.28 14.60
N THR A 90 -12.24 33.24 14.06
CA THR A 90 -12.75 33.16 12.68
C THR A 90 -11.61 33.16 11.66
N ILE A 91 -10.57 34.00 11.87
CA ILE A 91 -9.38 34.03 11.02
C ILE A 91 -8.62 32.70 11.11
N VAL A 92 -8.42 32.16 12.31
CA VAL A 92 -7.72 30.88 12.49
C VAL A 92 -8.47 29.74 11.79
N LEU A 93 -9.80 29.67 11.95
CA LEU A 93 -10.64 28.69 11.25
C LEU A 93 -10.59 28.86 9.73
N ALA A 94 -10.65 30.10 9.22
CA ALA A 94 -10.55 30.35 7.79
C ALA A 94 -9.18 29.93 7.23
N VAL A 95 -8.08 30.25 7.95
CA VAL A 95 -6.73 29.88 7.54
C VAL A 95 -6.54 28.37 7.53
N THR A 96 -6.99 27.66 8.57
CA THR A 96 -6.87 26.18 8.61
C THR A 96 -7.67 25.53 7.50
N GLN A 97 -8.92 25.96 7.26
CA GLN A 97 -9.74 25.45 6.16
C GLN A 97 -9.08 25.68 4.79
N VAL A 98 -8.53 26.88 4.54
CA VAL A 98 -7.87 27.20 3.28
C VAL A 98 -6.60 26.36 3.08
N VAL A 99 -5.79 26.16 4.12
CA VAL A 99 -4.56 25.37 4.04
C VAL A 99 -4.88 23.90 3.73
N THR A 100 -5.79 23.28 4.47
CA THR A 100 -6.19 21.88 4.24
C THR A 100 -6.85 21.69 2.87
N TYR A 101 -7.73 22.61 2.48
CA TYR A 101 -8.39 22.56 1.17
C TYR A 101 -7.38 22.63 0.02
N LYS A 102 -6.41 23.57 0.09
CA LYS A 102 -5.38 23.70 -0.95
C LYS A 102 -4.58 22.41 -1.13
N LEU A 103 -4.25 21.76 -0.03
CA LEU A 103 -3.39 20.60 -0.05
C LEU A 103 -4.13 19.34 -0.54
N HIS A 104 -5.38 19.15 -0.10
CA HIS A 104 -6.26 18.12 -0.65
C HIS A 104 -6.54 18.32 -2.14
N PHE A 105 -6.82 19.56 -2.55
CA PHE A 105 -7.06 19.90 -3.96
C PHE A 105 -5.80 19.64 -4.81
N ALA A 106 -4.61 20.00 -4.32
CA ALA A 106 -3.35 19.74 -4.99
C ALA A 106 -3.11 18.23 -5.16
N ALA A 107 -3.28 17.43 -4.10
CA ALA A 107 -3.18 15.98 -4.16
C ALA A 107 -4.16 15.38 -5.17
N HIS A 108 -5.42 15.81 -5.14
CA HIS A 108 -6.45 15.35 -6.08
C HIS A 108 -6.09 15.68 -7.54
N MET A 109 -5.66 16.90 -7.83
CA MET A 109 -5.23 17.29 -9.18
C MET A 109 -4.01 16.49 -9.65
N THR A 110 -3.05 16.25 -8.75
CA THR A 110 -1.86 15.47 -9.06
C THR A 110 -2.19 14.00 -9.34
N LYS A 111 -3.09 13.40 -8.56
CA LYS A 111 -3.62 12.05 -8.82
C LYS A 111 -4.21 11.94 -10.23
N HIS A 112 -5.11 12.87 -10.61
CA HIS A 112 -5.69 12.91 -11.95
C HIS A 112 -4.64 13.07 -13.05
N ARG A 113 -3.58 13.84 -12.80
CA ARG A 113 -2.49 14.02 -13.74
C ARG A 113 -1.71 12.71 -13.96
N ILE A 114 -1.37 12.00 -12.90
CA ILE A 114 -0.69 10.69 -12.96
C ILE A 114 -1.55 9.68 -13.72
N LEU A 115 -2.83 9.55 -13.34
CA LEU A 115 -3.74 8.61 -13.98
C LEU A 115 -3.95 8.94 -15.46
N ARG A 116 -4.11 10.22 -15.82
CA ARG A 116 -4.19 10.64 -17.23
C ARG A 116 -2.93 10.31 -18.01
N SER A 117 -1.75 10.63 -17.46
CA SER A 117 -0.49 10.28 -18.11
C SER A 117 -0.37 8.77 -18.30
N LEU A 118 -0.77 7.94 -17.34
CA LEU A 118 -0.74 6.48 -17.48
C LEU A 118 -1.80 5.95 -18.46
N GLN A 119 -2.95 6.63 -18.60
CA GLN A 119 -3.96 6.35 -19.63
C GLN A 119 -3.49 6.66 -21.05
N GLU A 120 -2.54 7.60 -21.22
CA GLU A 120 -1.86 7.83 -22.50
C GLU A 120 -0.90 6.70 -22.86
N GLN A 121 -0.76 5.70 -21.98
CA GLN A 121 0.02 4.48 -22.18
C GLN A 121 1.48 4.79 -22.55
N PRO A 122 2.19 5.61 -21.78
CA PRO A 122 3.58 5.90 -22.04
C PRO A 122 4.42 4.67 -21.73
N ALA A 123 5.62 4.65 -22.28
CA ALA A 123 6.66 3.82 -21.73
C ALA A 123 7.01 4.25 -20.31
N LEU A 124 7.38 3.28 -19.48
CA LEU A 124 7.75 3.50 -18.09
C LEU A 124 9.13 2.91 -17.80
N ARG A 125 9.94 3.65 -17.06
CA ARG A 125 11.07 3.11 -16.31
C ARG A 125 10.71 3.13 -14.83
N LEU A 126 10.71 1.97 -14.20
CA LEU A 126 10.52 1.81 -12.77
C LEU A 126 11.86 1.46 -12.14
N SER A 127 12.46 2.41 -11.44
CA SER A 127 13.71 2.20 -10.72
C SER A 127 13.41 1.78 -9.28
N PHE A 128 13.67 0.52 -8.97
CA PHE A 128 13.47 -0.06 -7.65
C PHE A 128 14.70 0.18 -6.77
N GLN A 129 14.46 0.51 -5.51
CA GLN A 129 15.44 0.49 -4.43
C GLN A 129 14.91 -0.38 -3.29
N VAL A 130 15.46 -1.57 -3.17
CA VAL A 130 15.10 -2.55 -2.16
C VAL A 130 15.91 -2.31 -0.89
N LYS A 131 15.22 -2.17 0.24
CA LYS A 131 15.84 -1.77 1.53
C LYS A 131 16.31 -2.97 2.35
N ARG A 132 15.67 -4.12 2.19
CA ARG A 132 15.99 -5.35 2.92
C ARG A 132 16.82 -6.31 2.06
N LYS A 133 17.99 -6.72 2.54
CA LYS A 133 18.89 -7.69 1.85
C LYS A 133 18.19 -8.96 1.34
N PRO A 134 17.27 -9.58 2.10
CA PRO A 134 16.51 -10.75 1.63
C PRO A 134 15.64 -10.54 0.38
N MET A 135 15.30 -9.30 0.08
CA MET A 135 14.48 -8.96 -1.08
C MET A 135 15.33 -8.58 -2.29
N TYR A 136 16.67 -8.60 -2.15
CA TYR A 136 17.54 -8.35 -3.29
C TYR A 136 17.22 -9.39 -4.37
N VAL A 137 17.31 -8.98 -5.62
CA VAL A 137 17.03 -9.84 -6.76
C VAL A 137 18.37 -10.07 -7.44
N HIS A 138 18.87 -11.31 -7.44
CA HIS A 138 20.21 -11.64 -7.98
C HIS A 138 21.31 -10.73 -7.41
N GLY A 139 21.26 -10.49 -6.11
CA GLY A 139 22.21 -9.67 -5.35
C GLY A 139 22.00 -8.16 -5.51
N ALA A 140 21.13 -7.74 -6.44
CA ALA A 140 20.87 -6.35 -6.71
C ALA A 140 19.84 -5.76 -5.73
N SER A 141 20.25 -4.69 -5.07
CA SER A 141 19.37 -3.84 -4.24
C SER A 141 18.76 -2.68 -5.02
N ASN A 142 19.31 -2.36 -6.19
CA ASN A 142 18.79 -1.34 -7.08
C ASN A 142 18.74 -1.92 -8.50
N PHE A 143 17.62 -1.76 -9.18
CA PHE A 143 17.43 -2.26 -10.54
C PHE A 143 16.32 -1.49 -11.24
N ASP A 144 16.37 -1.48 -12.57
CA ASP A 144 15.35 -0.88 -13.42
C ASP A 144 14.45 -1.97 -14.01
N VAL A 145 13.16 -1.69 -14.06
CA VAL A 145 12.19 -2.41 -14.89
C VAL A 145 11.73 -1.45 -15.98
N LEU A 146 11.87 -1.86 -17.24
CA LEU A 146 11.28 -1.14 -18.36
C LEU A 146 9.93 -1.76 -18.66
N ALA A 147 8.89 -0.94 -18.75
CA ALA A 147 7.54 -1.38 -19.09
C ALA A 147 7.01 -0.60 -20.29
N THR A 148 6.41 -1.32 -21.24
CA THR A 148 5.99 -0.77 -22.53
C THR A 148 4.56 -1.18 -22.84
N PRO A 149 3.71 -0.28 -23.34
CA PRO A 149 2.35 -0.64 -23.73
C PRO A 149 2.38 -1.64 -24.90
N SER A 150 1.57 -2.69 -24.82
CA SER A 150 1.41 -3.71 -25.85
C SER A 150 -0.06 -4.04 -26.05
N LEU A 151 -0.43 -4.38 -27.29
CA LEU A 151 -1.79 -4.83 -27.59
C LEU A 151 -1.90 -6.31 -27.28
N LYS A 152 -2.76 -6.67 -26.32
CA LYS A 152 -2.98 -8.07 -25.99
C LYS A 152 -3.46 -8.84 -27.22
N GLN A 153 -2.70 -9.84 -27.64
CA GLN A 153 -3.06 -10.69 -28.78
C GLN A 153 -4.14 -11.72 -28.39
N THR A 154 -5.34 -11.25 -28.02
CA THR A 154 -6.51 -12.12 -27.83
C THR A 154 -7.52 -11.93 -28.96
N PRO A 155 -8.02 -13.01 -29.59
CA PRO A 155 -9.07 -12.91 -30.60
C PRO A 155 -10.35 -12.41 -29.89
N ASN A 156 -10.80 -11.19 -30.22
CA ASN A 156 -12.01 -10.50 -29.73
C ASN A 156 -11.91 -9.57 -28.50
N ARG A 157 -10.72 -9.26 -27.97
CA ARG A 157 -10.57 -8.14 -27.01
C ARG A 157 -9.28 -7.37 -27.26
N HIS A 158 -9.42 -6.11 -27.63
CA HIS A 158 -8.32 -5.14 -27.65
C HIS A 158 -8.19 -4.55 -26.23
N SER A 159 -7.46 -5.22 -25.35
CA SER A 159 -7.00 -4.63 -24.09
C SER A 159 -5.53 -4.28 -24.24
N VAL A 160 -5.15 -3.06 -23.90
CA VAL A 160 -3.73 -2.70 -23.82
C VAL A 160 -3.19 -3.22 -22.50
N VAL A 161 -2.10 -3.97 -22.55
CA VAL A 161 -1.37 -4.44 -21.38
C VAL A 161 0.02 -3.80 -21.38
N TYR A 162 0.75 -3.93 -20.27
CA TYR A 162 2.14 -3.53 -20.23
C TYR A 162 3.00 -4.78 -20.29
N ASP A 163 3.85 -4.84 -21.30
CA ASP A 163 4.98 -5.76 -21.30
C ASP A 163 6.08 -5.16 -20.43
N GLY A 164 6.89 -6.00 -19.80
CA GLY A 164 7.92 -5.59 -18.85
C GLY A 164 9.20 -6.38 -19.03
N ILE A 165 10.35 -5.77 -18.75
CA ILE A 165 11.65 -6.45 -18.74
C ILE A 165 12.54 -5.92 -17.63
N ALA A 166 13.22 -6.84 -16.95
CA ALA A 166 14.22 -6.56 -15.93
C ALA A 166 15.41 -7.50 -16.10
N THR A 167 16.62 -6.97 -16.07
CA THR A 167 17.85 -7.73 -16.31
C THR A 167 18.79 -7.58 -15.13
N PHE A 168 19.34 -8.70 -14.67
CA PHE A 168 20.23 -8.77 -13.52
C PHE A 168 21.51 -9.50 -13.88
N HIS A 169 22.62 -9.08 -13.26
CA HIS A 169 23.94 -9.68 -13.45
C HIS A 169 24.43 -10.27 -12.13
N GLU A 170 24.62 -11.57 -12.06
CA GLU A 170 25.12 -12.25 -10.87
C GLU A 170 26.11 -13.35 -11.28
N ASN A 171 27.29 -13.40 -10.63
CA ASN A 171 28.32 -14.42 -10.88
C ASN A 171 28.76 -14.58 -12.35
N GLY A 172 28.59 -13.52 -13.16
CA GLY A 172 28.89 -13.51 -14.59
C GLY A 172 27.75 -14.01 -15.49
N GLU A 173 26.68 -14.57 -14.92
CA GLU A 173 25.46 -14.94 -15.62
C GLU A 173 24.53 -13.73 -15.76
N ILE A 174 23.63 -13.77 -16.76
CA ILE A 174 22.57 -12.78 -16.93
C ILE A 174 21.23 -13.45 -16.66
N HIS A 175 20.48 -12.87 -15.72
CA HIS A 175 19.15 -13.30 -15.34
C HIS A 175 18.15 -12.27 -15.84
N GLU A 176 17.24 -12.68 -16.72
CA GLU A 176 16.26 -11.80 -17.34
C GLU A 176 14.84 -12.25 -16.99
N TYR A 177 14.05 -11.31 -16.50
CA TYR A 177 12.62 -11.49 -16.26
C TYR A 177 11.86 -10.66 -17.29
N SER A 178 10.91 -11.27 -17.99
CA SER A 178 10.05 -10.55 -18.92
C SER A 178 8.58 -10.86 -18.67
N LEU A 179 7.71 -9.88 -18.84
CA LEU A 179 6.26 -10.01 -18.86
C LEU A 179 5.81 -9.68 -20.29
N VAL A 180 5.20 -10.62 -20.99
CA VAL A 180 4.73 -10.41 -22.37
C VAL A 180 3.32 -10.97 -22.53
N ASP A 181 2.39 -10.12 -22.98
CA ASP A 181 0.97 -10.46 -23.12
C ASP A 181 0.33 -11.02 -21.83
N GLY A 182 0.85 -10.60 -20.66
CA GLY A 182 0.42 -11.09 -19.35
C GLY A 182 1.04 -12.42 -18.91
N THR A 183 1.95 -13.00 -19.70
CA THR A 183 2.72 -14.19 -19.32
C THR A 183 4.10 -13.77 -18.81
N ALA A 184 4.45 -14.17 -17.59
CA ALA A 184 5.76 -13.91 -17.02
C ALA A 184 6.74 -15.02 -17.41
N TYR A 185 7.97 -14.63 -17.69
CA TYR A 185 9.06 -15.48 -18.16
C TYR A 185 10.33 -15.20 -17.38
N TYR A 186 11.15 -16.24 -17.28
CA TYR A 186 12.50 -16.17 -16.75
C TYR A 186 13.47 -16.80 -17.74
N THR A 187 14.54 -16.08 -18.03
CA THR A 187 15.63 -16.53 -18.89
C THR A 187 16.96 -16.40 -18.16
N ASN A 188 17.72 -17.49 -18.10
CA ASN A 188 19.12 -17.48 -17.68
C ASN A 188 20.03 -17.60 -18.91
N HIS A 189 20.97 -16.65 -19.04
CA HIS A 189 22.10 -16.67 -19.96
C HIS A 189 23.38 -17.04 -19.21
N PRO A 190 23.79 -18.33 -19.21
CA PRO A 190 24.95 -18.78 -18.48
C PRO A 190 26.27 -18.38 -19.14
N VAL A 191 27.35 -18.30 -18.34
CA VAL A 191 28.69 -18.03 -18.85
C VAL A 191 29.18 -19.21 -19.71
N GLY A 192 29.62 -18.93 -20.95
CA GLY A 192 30.37 -19.86 -21.79
C GLY A 192 29.59 -21.03 -22.42
N ARG A 193 28.31 -21.23 -22.11
CA ARG A 193 27.42 -22.19 -22.79
C ARG A 193 26.43 -21.44 -23.66
N ASN A 194 26.41 -21.72 -24.97
CA ASN A 194 25.42 -21.18 -25.94
C ASN A 194 23.97 -21.65 -25.69
N ALA A 195 23.66 -22.31 -24.57
CA ALA A 195 22.35 -22.83 -24.26
C ALA A 195 21.66 -21.93 -23.23
N THR A 196 21.00 -20.88 -23.72
CA THR A 196 20.02 -20.10 -22.95
C THR A 196 18.93 -21.02 -22.41
N LYS A 197 18.60 -20.88 -21.13
CA LYS A 197 17.49 -21.60 -20.50
C LYS A 197 16.36 -20.61 -20.24
N SER A 198 15.21 -20.84 -20.87
CA SER A 198 14.02 -20.00 -20.68
C SER A 198 12.82 -20.85 -20.29
N GLY A 199 12.00 -20.30 -19.41
CA GLY A 199 10.72 -20.87 -18.99
C GLY A 199 9.73 -19.77 -18.63
N CYS A 200 8.50 -20.16 -18.33
CA CYS A 200 7.48 -19.26 -17.79
C CYS A 200 7.40 -19.37 -16.27
N LEU A 201 6.95 -18.29 -15.65
CA LEU A 201 6.58 -18.23 -14.25
C LEU A 201 5.06 -18.45 -14.11
N PRO A 202 4.59 -19.00 -12.98
CA PRO A 202 3.16 -19.19 -12.74
C PRO A 202 2.34 -17.90 -12.91
N SER A 203 1.09 -18.03 -13.36
CA SER A 203 0.18 -16.88 -13.47
C SER A 203 -0.07 -16.23 -12.10
N GLY A 204 -0.05 -14.89 -12.02
CA GLY A 204 -0.29 -14.15 -10.78
C GLY A 204 0.98 -13.81 -9.98
N PHE A 205 2.14 -14.25 -10.45
CA PHE A 205 3.43 -13.95 -9.82
C PHE A 205 3.86 -12.48 -9.94
N VAL A 206 3.48 -11.86 -11.06
CA VAL A 206 3.63 -10.42 -11.28
C VAL A 206 2.22 -9.83 -11.20
N PRO A 207 1.94 -8.93 -10.23
CA PRO A 207 0.64 -8.31 -10.14
C PRO A 207 0.37 -7.51 -11.43
N PRO A 208 -0.86 -7.56 -11.97
CA PRO A 208 -1.22 -6.71 -13.10
C PRO A 208 -0.97 -5.24 -12.77
N ILE A 209 -0.41 -4.49 -13.71
CA ILE A 209 -0.18 -3.06 -13.51
C ILE A 209 -1.48 -2.31 -13.17
N GLU A 210 -2.62 -2.77 -13.71
CA GLU A 210 -3.96 -2.26 -13.40
C GLU A 210 -4.27 -2.29 -11.90
N SER A 211 -3.84 -3.32 -11.17
CA SER A 211 -4.05 -3.40 -9.72
C SER A 211 -3.33 -2.27 -8.98
N VAL A 212 -2.11 -1.92 -9.40
CA VAL A 212 -1.36 -0.79 -8.85
C VAL A 212 -2.02 0.54 -9.24
N LEU A 213 -2.51 0.67 -10.48
CA LEU A 213 -3.24 1.87 -10.91
C LEU A 213 -4.51 2.09 -10.07
N ASN A 214 -5.25 1.03 -9.78
CA ASN A 214 -6.44 1.08 -8.93
C ASN A 214 -6.08 1.50 -7.50
N ALA A 215 -4.97 0.99 -6.95
CA ALA A 215 -4.48 1.40 -5.63
C ALA A 215 -4.08 2.89 -5.60
N ILE A 216 -3.44 3.39 -6.66
CA ILE A 216 -3.12 4.82 -6.81
C ILE A 216 -4.39 5.66 -6.95
N ASP A 217 -5.42 5.17 -7.64
CA ASP A 217 -6.70 5.89 -7.71
C ASP A 217 -7.39 5.99 -6.34
N ALA A 218 -7.25 4.98 -5.49
CA ALA A 218 -7.71 5.00 -4.11
C ALA A 218 -6.85 5.86 -3.16
N ALA A 219 -5.75 6.45 -3.64
CA ALA A 219 -4.84 7.22 -2.79
C ALA A 219 -5.50 8.47 -2.20
N TYR A 220 -5.16 8.77 -0.94
CA TYR A 220 -5.64 9.93 -0.20
C TYR A 220 -4.49 10.83 0.25
N THR A 221 -4.78 12.06 0.67
CA THR A 221 -3.74 13.02 1.08
C THR A 221 -3.05 12.58 2.37
N ALA A 222 -1.71 12.55 2.39
CA ALA A 222 -0.94 12.01 3.52
C ALA A 222 -0.56 13.05 4.60
N THR A 223 -1.10 14.27 4.56
CA THR A 223 -0.67 15.36 5.46
C THR A 223 -0.96 15.16 6.94
N HIS A 224 -1.81 14.20 7.29
CA HIS A 224 -2.06 13.84 8.68
C HIS A 224 -1.19 12.67 9.16
N LEU A 225 -0.49 12.01 8.25
CA LEU A 225 0.35 10.84 8.53
C LEU A 225 1.82 11.23 8.74
N VAL A 226 2.24 12.36 8.16
CA VAL A 226 3.63 12.81 8.16
C VAL A 226 3.67 14.25 8.65
N ASP A 227 4.58 14.56 9.58
CA ASP A 227 4.81 15.92 10.04
C ASP A 227 5.18 16.84 8.86
N SER A 228 4.77 18.11 8.90
CA SER A 228 4.99 19.07 7.80
C SER A 228 6.46 19.24 7.41
N GLU A 229 7.39 19.18 8.36
CA GLU A 229 8.83 19.28 8.08
C GLU A 229 9.32 18.01 7.36
N MET A 230 8.87 16.86 7.83
CA MET A 230 9.19 15.56 7.23
C MET A 230 8.54 15.40 5.85
N ALA A 231 7.34 15.94 5.64
CA ALA A 231 6.65 15.92 4.36
C ALA A 231 7.40 16.72 3.29
N GLU A 232 7.99 17.88 3.64
CA GLU A 232 8.81 18.66 2.72
C GLU A 232 10.16 17.98 2.44
N VAL A 233 10.73 17.23 3.39
CA VAL A 233 11.94 16.41 3.15
C VAL A 233 11.63 15.24 2.21
N VAL A 234 10.50 14.55 2.43
CA VAL A 234 10.09 13.37 1.67
C VAL A 234 9.58 13.74 0.28
N CYS A 235 8.87 14.86 0.16
CA CYS A 235 8.30 15.32 -1.10
C CYS A 235 8.45 16.84 -1.29
N PRO A 236 9.67 17.32 -1.57
CA PRO A 236 9.95 18.75 -1.69
C PRO A 236 9.09 19.38 -2.79
N ARG A 237 8.27 20.38 -2.41
CA ARG A 237 7.39 21.09 -3.36
C ARG A 237 6.55 20.15 -4.23
N GLY A 238 6.08 19.03 -3.67
CA GLY A 238 5.25 18.04 -4.36
C GLY A 238 3.95 17.75 -3.62
N SER A 239 3.12 16.90 -4.21
CA SER A 239 1.95 16.32 -3.56
C SER A 239 2.31 14.97 -2.94
N LEU A 240 2.09 14.86 -1.62
CA LEU A 240 2.27 13.62 -0.87
C LEU A 240 0.92 12.95 -0.62
N MET A 241 0.81 11.71 -1.07
CA MET A 241 -0.38 10.87 -0.93
C MET A 241 -0.01 9.55 -0.25
N ALA A 242 -1.00 8.87 0.30
CA ALA A 242 -0.86 7.54 0.88
C ALA A 242 -1.87 6.59 0.22
N PHE A 243 -1.46 5.35 0.03
CA PHE A 243 -2.32 4.28 -0.46
C PHE A 243 -1.88 2.94 0.12
N GLU A 244 -2.79 1.98 0.10
CA GLU A 244 -2.53 0.61 0.51
C GLU A 244 -2.49 -0.28 -0.74
N PHE A 245 -1.54 -1.21 -0.79
CA PHE A 245 -1.44 -2.21 -1.85
C PHE A 245 -1.01 -3.54 -1.26
N GLU A 246 -1.82 -4.58 -1.46
CA GLU A 246 -1.60 -5.94 -0.93
C GLU A 246 -1.33 -5.96 0.59
N GLY A 247 -2.10 -5.15 1.35
CA GLY A 247 -1.98 -5.05 2.82
C GLY A 247 -0.85 -4.14 3.33
N GLU A 248 -0.02 -3.62 2.43
CA GLU A 248 1.13 -2.77 2.77
C GLU A 248 0.85 -1.30 2.49
N ASN A 249 1.36 -0.42 3.36
CA ASN A 249 1.15 1.02 3.25
C ASN A 249 2.30 1.69 2.47
N TYR A 250 1.95 2.52 1.51
CA TYR A 250 2.89 3.27 0.68
C TYR A 250 2.60 4.76 0.70
N LEU A 251 3.66 5.55 0.58
CA LEU A 251 3.60 6.98 0.30
C LEU A 251 3.93 7.22 -1.17
N LEU A 252 3.14 8.06 -1.83
CA LEU A 252 3.38 8.53 -3.19
C LEU A 252 3.75 10.01 -3.15
N CYS A 253 4.94 10.34 -3.63
CA CYS A 253 5.37 11.71 -3.87
C CYS A 253 5.36 12.02 -5.36
N ALA A 254 4.64 13.06 -5.75
CA ALA A 254 4.61 13.54 -7.11
C ALA A 254 5.03 15.02 -7.17
N PRO A 255 6.17 15.35 -7.80
CA PRO A 255 6.66 16.72 -7.91
C PRO A 255 5.66 17.62 -8.65
N HIS A 256 5.49 18.86 -8.20
CA HIS A 256 4.70 19.85 -8.94
C HIS A 256 5.43 20.37 -10.19
N PHE A 257 6.76 20.34 -10.17
CA PHE A 257 7.63 20.84 -11.23
C PHE A 257 8.53 19.70 -11.71
N HIS A 258 8.70 19.58 -13.03
CA HIS A 258 9.28 18.42 -13.75
C HIS A 258 8.32 17.22 -13.83
N SER A 259 7.70 17.07 -14.99
CA SER A 259 6.52 16.25 -15.21
C SER A 259 6.78 14.78 -15.51
N ASN A 260 8.03 14.33 -15.41
CA ASN A 260 8.46 13.09 -16.04
C ASN A 260 8.32 11.86 -15.13
N GLY A 261 7.57 11.96 -14.02
CA GLY A 261 7.43 10.82 -13.13
C GLY A 261 6.86 11.11 -11.75
N PHE A 262 6.92 10.11 -10.88
CA PHE A 262 6.56 10.15 -9.47
C PHE A 262 7.32 9.06 -8.69
N LYS A 263 7.35 9.17 -7.36
CA LYS A 263 8.03 8.21 -6.47
C LYS A 263 7.03 7.54 -5.54
N ILE A 264 7.11 6.23 -5.40
CA ILE A 264 6.42 5.42 -4.40
C ILE A 264 7.46 5.00 -3.34
N MET A 265 7.09 5.07 -2.07
CA MET A 265 7.96 4.79 -0.94
C MET A 265 7.23 3.90 0.06
N GLY A 266 7.79 2.73 0.34
CA GLY A 266 7.28 1.79 1.34
C GLY A 266 8.32 1.49 2.42
N GLU A 267 7.98 0.62 3.36
CA GLU A 267 8.95 0.16 4.38
C GLU A 267 10.09 -0.65 3.74
N ASP A 268 9.75 -1.49 2.77
CA ASP A 268 10.63 -2.53 2.23
C ASP A 268 11.32 -2.14 0.93
N LEU A 269 10.71 -1.24 0.16
CA LEU A 269 11.23 -0.77 -1.11
C LEU A 269 10.76 0.65 -1.43
N ASP A 270 11.52 1.33 -2.28
CA ASP A 270 11.09 2.54 -2.98
C ASP A 270 11.05 2.25 -4.49
N ILE A 271 10.16 2.92 -5.21
CA ILE A 271 10.05 2.85 -6.68
C ILE A 271 10.03 4.27 -7.22
N SER A 272 10.94 4.59 -8.12
CA SER A 272 10.88 5.84 -8.89
C SER A 272 10.34 5.52 -10.29
N VAL A 273 9.17 6.04 -10.62
CA VAL A 273 8.53 5.85 -11.91
C VAL A 273 8.86 7.05 -12.80
N GLN A 274 9.43 6.80 -13.97
CA GLN A 274 9.70 7.80 -14.99
C GLN A 274 8.96 7.46 -16.29
N TYR A 275 8.41 8.48 -16.95
CA TYR A 275 7.85 8.35 -18.29
C TYR A 275 8.98 8.44 -19.31
N GLU A 276 9.02 7.51 -20.25
CA GLU A 276 10.04 7.41 -21.28
C GLU A 276 9.45 7.77 -22.66
N ASP A 277 10.23 8.46 -23.49
CA ASP A 277 9.79 8.90 -24.83
C ASP A 277 9.97 7.79 -25.90
N THR A 278 10.91 6.87 -25.67
CA THR A 278 11.29 5.82 -26.62
C THR A 278 11.37 4.47 -25.92
N VAL A 279 10.99 3.40 -26.62
CA VAL A 279 10.96 2.06 -26.04
C VAL A 279 11.55 0.95 -26.89
N PRO A 280 12.18 -0.04 -26.26
CA PRO A 280 12.47 -1.32 -26.88
C PRO A 280 11.18 -2.14 -27.03
N ILE A 281 11.06 -2.88 -28.13
CA ILE A 281 10.02 -3.90 -28.29
C ILE A 281 10.42 -5.09 -27.40
N ILE A 282 9.58 -5.42 -26.42
CA ILE A 282 9.78 -6.58 -25.55
C ILE A 282 9.10 -7.78 -26.21
N THR A 283 9.83 -8.88 -26.38
CA THR A 283 9.33 -10.09 -27.03
C THR A 283 9.48 -11.30 -26.11
N ALA A 284 8.50 -12.20 -26.13
CA ALA A 284 8.58 -13.43 -25.35
C ALA A 284 9.80 -14.27 -25.78
N PRO A 285 10.54 -14.86 -24.82
CA PRO A 285 11.68 -15.70 -25.15
C PRO A 285 11.25 -17.00 -25.83
N SER A 286 12.17 -17.63 -26.56
CA SER A 286 11.95 -18.96 -27.12
C SER A 286 12.01 -20.01 -26.00
N ILE A 287 10.92 -20.77 -25.83
CA ILE A 287 10.79 -21.77 -24.78
C ILE A 287 10.62 -23.16 -25.40
N PRO A 288 11.24 -24.21 -24.84
CA PRO A 288 11.02 -25.59 -25.26
C PRO A 288 9.53 -25.98 -25.29
N SER A 289 9.13 -26.80 -26.26
CA SER A 289 7.72 -27.13 -26.51
C SER A 289 7.04 -27.87 -25.35
N ASP A 290 7.80 -28.67 -24.61
CA ASP A 290 7.38 -29.37 -23.40
C ASP A 290 7.09 -28.39 -22.24
N VAL A 291 7.92 -27.35 -22.08
CA VAL A 291 7.71 -26.31 -21.06
C VAL A 291 6.57 -25.37 -21.43
N LYS A 292 6.37 -25.10 -22.73
CA LYS A 292 5.32 -24.20 -23.23
C LYS A 292 3.91 -24.61 -22.82
N GLN A 293 3.66 -25.91 -22.64
CA GLN A 293 2.37 -26.42 -22.18
C GLN A 293 2.00 -25.87 -20.79
N TYR A 294 2.98 -25.72 -19.89
CA TYR A 294 2.77 -25.17 -18.55
C TYR A 294 2.59 -23.65 -18.53
N CYS A 295 2.99 -22.96 -19.60
CA CYS A 295 2.88 -21.50 -19.71
C CYS A 295 1.49 -21.03 -20.11
N ALA A 296 0.71 -21.88 -20.80
CA ALA A 296 -0.63 -21.57 -21.27
C ALA A 296 -1.73 -22.06 -20.31
N GLU A 297 -1.38 -22.96 -19.38
CA GLU A 297 -2.36 -23.49 -18.44
C GLU A 297 -2.53 -22.52 -17.27
N SER A 298 -3.54 -21.67 -17.37
CA SER A 298 -4.08 -20.93 -16.24
C SER A 298 -5.00 -21.83 -15.39
N TRP A 299 -4.52 -23.01 -14.99
CA TRP A 299 -5.27 -23.85 -14.03
C TRP A 299 -5.48 -23.08 -12.71
N ILE A 300 -4.53 -22.21 -12.37
CA ILE A 300 -4.64 -21.28 -11.24
C ILE A 300 -5.64 -20.14 -11.52
N SER A 301 -5.73 -19.60 -12.74
CA SER A 301 -6.77 -18.58 -13.06
C SER A 301 -8.18 -19.18 -13.01
N SER A 302 -8.38 -20.45 -13.39
CA SER A 302 -9.68 -21.11 -13.20
C SER A 302 -10.03 -21.31 -11.73
N ILE A 303 -9.04 -21.52 -10.85
CA ILE A 303 -9.25 -21.64 -9.41
C ILE A 303 -9.45 -20.26 -8.76
N VAL A 304 -8.58 -19.29 -9.05
CA VAL A 304 -8.64 -17.92 -8.54
C VAL A 304 -9.88 -17.20 -9.06
N SER A 305 -10.25 -17.35 -10.33
CA SER A 305 -11.49 -16.79 -10.85
C SER A 305 -12.72 -17.43 -10.21
N LYS A 306 -12.67 -18.70 -9.78
CA LYS A 306 -13.76 -19.34 -9.01
C LYS A 306 -13.80 -18.83 -7.57
N VAL A 307 -12.65 -18.60 -6.94
CA VAL A 307 -12.53 -18.05 -5.58
C VAL A 307 -12.95 -16.58 -5.53
N VAL A 308 -12.47 -15.76 -6.46
CA VAL A 308 -12.84 -14.34 -6.59
C VAL A 308 -14.31 -14.20 -7.00
N SER A 309 -14.84 -15.04 -7.90
CA SER A 309 -16.28 -15.03 -8.20
C SER A 309 -17.15 -15.48 -7.03
N ALA A 310 -16.61 -16.27 -6.09
CA ALA A 310 -17.30 -16.61 -4.85
C ALA A 310 -17.25 -15.48 -3.81
N VAL A 311 -16.22 -14.62 -3.86
CA VAL A 311 -16.04 -13.47 -2.96
C VAL A 311 -16.73 -12.20 -3.48
N SER A 312 -16.85 -12.01 -4.79
CA SER A 312 -17.42 -10.79 -5.40
C SER A 312 -18.92 -10.84 -5.66
N LYS A 313 -19.60 -11.95 -5.33
CA LYS A 313 -21.06 -11.95 -5.18
C LYS A 313 -21.40 -11.40 -3.80
N ASP A 314 -21.46 -10.08 -3.76
CA ASP A 314 -21.83 -9.31 -2.59
C ASP A 314 -23.31 -9.52 -2.20
N SER A 315 -23.55 -9.45 -0.89
CA SER A 315 -24.75 -8.91 -0.27
C SER A 315 -26.13 -9.33 -0.81
N ASP A 316 -26.56 -10.54 -0.47
CA ASP A 316 -27.89 -10.88 0.09
C ASP A 316 -28.01 -12.42 0.06
N ASP A 317 -28.10 -13.05 1.24
CA ASP A 317 -28.13 -14.50 1.47
C ASP A 317 -26.86 -15.27 1.00
N VAL A 318 -25.74 -15.08 1.70
CA VAL A 318 -24.67 -16.09 1.72
C VAL A 318 -25.19 -17.27 2.53
N ASP A 319 -25.73 -18.25 1.82
CA ASP A 319 -25.88 -19.60 2.33
C ASP A 319 -24.48 -20.06 2.79
N THR A 320 -24.35 -20.23 4.11
CA THR A 320 -23.14 -20.63 4.81
C THR A 320 -22.84 -22.09 4.50
N SER A 321 -22.56 -22.41 3.24
CA SER A 321 -22.03 -23.71 2.86
C SER A 321 -20.57 -23.80 3.33
N SER A 322 -20.45 -24.05 4.62
CA SER A 322 -19.28 -24.39 5.43
C SER A 322 -18.66 -25.73 5.04
N SER A 323 -18.92 -26.22 3.83
CA SER A 323 -18.54 -27.55 3.36
C SER A 323 -17.65 -27.46 2.13
N CYS A 324 -16.53 -28.17 2.18
CA CYS A 324 -15.66 -28.31 1.01
C CYS A 324 -16.38 -29.09 -0.09
N SER A 325 -16.33 -28.58 -1.32
CA SER A 325 -16.89 -29.25 -2.50
C SER A 325 -16.02 -30.41 -3.02
N THR A 326 -14.83 -30.58 -2.47
CA THR A 326 -13.87 -31.63 -2.82
C THR A 326 -13.44 -32.40 -1.57
N THR A 327 -12.70 -33.50 -1.75
CA THR A 327 -12.05 -34.17 -0.63
C THR A 327 -11.09 -33.19 0.08
N PRO A 328 -11.25 -32.96 1.39
CA PRO A 328 -10.32 -32.13 2.15
C PRO A 328 -8.89 -32.69 2.10
N ARG A 329 -7.90 -31.80 2.05
CA ARG A 329 -6.48 -32.14 1.91
C ARG A 329 -5.64 -31.47 3.00
N PRO A 330 -4.47 -32.03 3.37
CA PRO A 330 -3.48 -31.29 4.12
C PRO A 330 -3.20 -29.92 3.49
N CYS A 331 -3.26 -28.87 4.30
CA CYS A 331 -2.93 -27.52 3.89
C CYS A 331 -1.67 -27.07 4.61
N VAL A 332 -0.83 -26.33 3.88
CA VAL A 332 0.32 -25.64 4.45
C VAL A 332 0.29 -24.16 4.12
N PHE A 333 0.65 -23.34 5.10
CA PHE A 333 0.76 -21.89 4.99
C PHE A 333 2.23 -21.50 5.11
N VAL A 334 2.81 -21.01 4.03
CA VAL A 334 4.23 -20.66 3.95
C VAL A 334 4.36 -19.15 4.09
N ALA A 335 4.93 -18.73 5.23
CA ALA A 335 5.13 -17.32 5.54
C ALA A 335 6.19 -16.70 4.61
N GLY A 336 5.94 -15.47 4.19
CA GLY A 336 6.85 -14.69 3.38
C GLY A 336 7.93 -13.98 4.22
N LEU A 337 8.21 -12.74 3.84
CA LEU A 337 9.26 -11.94 4.45
C LEU A 337 8.94 -11.60 5.91
N GLY A 338 9.97 -11.61 6.76
CA GLY A 338 9.92 -11.00 8.09
C GLY A 338 10.36 -11.90 9.24
N GLN A 339 10.82 -13.12 8.96
CA GLN A 339 11.27 -14.09 9.97
C GLN A 339 12.78 -14.10 10.12
N LYS A 340 13.28 -13.83 11.33
CA LYS A 340 14.72 -13.91 11.66
C LYS A 340 15.14 -15.27 12.18
N THR A 341 14.16 -16.04 12.67
CA THR A 341 14.34 -17.38 13.20
C THR A 341 13.76 -18.35 12.19
N ASP A 342 14.42 -19.48 12.00
CA ASP A 342 13.85 -20.60 11.27
C ASP A 342 13.04 -21.46 12.24
N TYR A 343 11.72 -21.48 12.04
CA TYR A 343 10.80 -22.33 12.80
C TYR A 343 10.44 -23.61 12.04
N GLY A 344 10.86 -23.72 10.77
CA GLY A 344 10.60 -24.86 9.91
C GLY A 344 9.12 -25.19 9.73
N LEU A 345 8.82 -26.48 9.55
CA LEU A 345 7.47 -27.02 9.51
C LEU A 345 6.88 -27.16 10.92
N SER A 346 5.69 -26.61 11.11
CA SER A 346 5.03 -26.45 12.41
C SER A 346 3.52 -26.63 12.29
N THR A 347 2.85 -27.03 13.37
CA THR A 347 1.37 -27.04 13.44
C THR A 347 0.79 -25.73 14.00
N THR A 348 1.65 -24.79 14.38
CA THR A 348 1.28 -23.48 14.93
C THR A 348 2.00 -22.36 14.22
N ASP A 349 1.32 -21.23 14.05
CA ASP A 349 1.88 -19.99 13.52
C ASP A 349 2.77 -19.35 14.62
N GLN A 350 4.07 -19.67 14.64
CA GLN A 350 4.98 -19.37 15.77
C GLN A 350 5.16 -17.87 15.94
N LYS A 351 5.17 -17.15 14.82
CA LYS A 351 4.84 -15.74 14.80
C LYS A 351 3.44 -15.65 14.22
N PRO A 352 2.50 -14.88 14.79
CA PRO A 352 1.15 -14.76 14.27
C PRO A 352 1.13 -13.99 12.94
N TYR A 353 1.67 -14.61 11.88
CA TYR A 353 1.83 -14.09 10.53
C TYR A 353 0.50 -14.18 9.79
N PHE A 354 -0.17 -15.32 9.92
CA PHE A 354 -1.49 -15.59 9.35
C PHE A 354 -2.61 -15.37 10.37
N GLY A 355 -2.29 -15.48 11.67
CA GLY A 355 -3.24 -15.28 12.77
C GLY A 355 -4.24 -16.43 12.91
N ASP A 356 -5.17 -16.31 13.87
CA ASP A 356 -6.01 -17.45 14.29
C ASP A 356 -7.41 -17.47 13.64
N GLU A 357 -7.82 -16.37 13.00
CA GLU A 357 -9.21 -16.17 12.58
C GLU A 357 -9.57 -16.88 11.28
N PHE A 358 -8.58 -17.20 10.43
CA PHE A 358 -8.84 -17.73 9.08
C PHE A 358 -9.21 -19.22 9.07
N GLN A 359 -8.96 -19.96 10.15
CA GLN A 359 -9.11 -21.42 10.21
C GLN A 359 -10.56 -21.88 9.95
N THR A 360 -11.54 -21.03 10.25
CA THR A 360 -12.97 -21.28 9.98
C THR A 360 -13.37 -21.05 8.51
N TYR A 361 -12.49 -20.42 7.72
CA TYR A 361 -12.73 -20.06 6.32
C TYR A 361 -12.00 -20.97 5.32
N VAL A 362 -11.35 -22.04 5.79
CA VAL A 362 -10.64 -23.01 4.95
C VAL A 362 -11.25 -24.43 5.06
N PRO A 363 -12.54 -24.62 4.73
CA PRO A 363 -13.25 -25.88 4.94
C PRO A 363 -12.69 -27.07 4.15
N CYS A 364 -11.83 -26.81 3.16
CA CYS A 364 -11.12 -27.82 2.37
C CYS A 364 -9.79 -28.29 2.97
N CYS A 365 -9.39 -27.74 4.12
CA CYS A 365 -8.18 -28.17 4.82
C CYS A 365 -8.52 -29.28 5.82
N ALA A 366 -7.99 -30.48 5.59
CA ALA A 366 -8.09 -31.59 6.53
C ALA A 366 -7.18 -31.41 7.75
N SER A 367 -6.05 -30.73 7.54
CA SER A 367 -5.09 -30.31 8.55
C SER A 367 -4.44 -29.00 8.11
N ILE A 368 -3.94 -28.22 9.07
CA ILE A 368 -3.25 -26.95 8.82
C ILE A 368 -1.86 -27.07 9.41
N GLN A 369 -0.87 -26.76 8.59
CA GLN A 369 0.54 -26.66 8.96
C GLN A 369 1.10 -25.32 8.48
N TYR A 370 2.22 -24.90 9.04
CA TYR A 370 2.90 -23.65 8.76
C TYR A 370 4.35 -23.94 8.43
N ILE A 371 4.89 -23.24 7.43
CA ILE A 371 6.32 -23.21 7.14
C ILE A 371 6.79 -21.78 7.34
N GLU A 372 7.66 -21.57 8.32
CA GLU A 372 8.17 -20.26 8.69
C GLU A 372 9.71 -20.29 8.70
N LEU A 373 10.30 -20.00 7.55
CA LEU A 373 11.75 -20.03 7.34
C LEU A 373 12.39 -18.69 7.69
N ALA A 374 13.71 -18.64 7.92
CA ALA A 374 14.43 -17.41 8.27
C ALA A 374 14.58 -16.38 7.11
N THR A 375 13.47 -15.98 6.48
CA THR A 375 13.38 -15.09 5.32
C THR A 375 13.92 -13.68 5.54
N SER A 376 14.28 -13.27 6.76
CA SER A 376 14.97 -12.00 7.03
C SER A 376 16.49 -12.09 6.87
N LEU A 377 17.03 -13.30 6.79
CA LEU A 377 18.48 -13.55 6.72
C LEU A 377 18.95 -13.95 5.32
N TYR A 378 18.07 -14.57 4.53
CA TYR A 378 18.40 -15.13 3.22
C TYR A 378 17.54 -14.53 2.13
N ALA A 379 18.10 -14.42 0.92
CA ALA A 379 17.31 -14.04 -0.23
C ALA A 379 16.32 -15.15 -0.60
N TRP A 380 15.20 -14.79 -1.21
CA TRP A 380 14.15 -15.75 -1.60
C TRP A 380 14.61 -16.80 -2.62
N TYR A 381 15.72 -16.56 -3.33
CA TYR A 381 16.33 -17.51 -4.27
C TYR A 381 17.55 -18.25 -3.67
N ASP A 382 17.81 -18.08 -2.36
CA ASP A 382 18.88 -18.80 -1.69
C ASP A 382 18.59 -20.31 -1.73
N LEU A 383 19.52 -21.07 -2.32
CA LEU A 383 19.33 -22.51 -2.51
C LEU A 383 19.21 -23.27 -1.19
N THR A 384 19.78 -22.78 -0.10
CA THR A 384 19.62 -23.40 1.22
C THR A 384 18.15 -23.30 1.64
N LEU A 385 17.59 -22.08 1.56
CA LEU A 385 16.24 -21.77 1.97
C LEU A 385 15.19 -22.45 1.07
N VAL A 386 15.40 -22.46 -0.25
CA VAL A 386 14.49 -23.10 -1.19
C VAL A 386 14.53 -24.62 -1.03
N ASN A 387 15.70 -25.23 -0.85
CA ASN A 387 15.78 -26.69 -0.63
C ASN A 387 15.12 -27.11 0.69
N GLU A 388 15.20 -26.27 1.72
CA GLU A 388 14.53 -26.50 3.01
C GLU A 388 13.01 -26.42 2.87
N LEU A 389 12.50 -25.38 2.18
CA LEU A 389 11.08 -25.30 1.81
C LEU A 389 10.61 -26.56 1.09
N VAL A 390 11.32 -26.97 0.04
CA VAL A 390 10.98 -28.17 -0.74
C VAL A 390 11.02 -29.44 0.13
N GLY A 391 11.99 -29.56 1.03
CA GLY A 391 12.08 -30.64 2.00
C GLY A 391 10.79 -30.75 2.83
N TYR A 392 10.38 -29.64 3.45
CA TYR A 392 9.15 -29.60 4.23
C TYR A 392 7.89 -29.86 3.39
N LEU A 393 7.87 -29.43 2.12
CA LEU A 393 6.72 -29.70 1.25
C LEU A 393 6.47 -31.19 1.04
N PHE A 394 7.54 -32.01 0.99
CA PHE A 394 7.40 -33.46 0.91
C PHE A 394 6.90 -34.11 2.20
N GLU A 395 7.03 -33.45 3.35
CA GLU A 395 6.63 -34.00 4.66
C GLU A 395 5.14 -33.80 4.96
N ILE A 396 4.47 -32.84 4.29
CA ILE A 396 3.09 -32.45 4.60
C ILE A 396 2.08 -33.56 4.34
N SER A 397 2.24 -34.27 3.22
CA SER A 397 1.36 -35.35 2.81
C SER A 397 2.15 -36.63 2.65
N SER A 398 1.64 -37.72 3.24
CA SER A 398 2.23 -39.05 3.12
C SER A 398 2.17 -39.64 1.71
N SER A 399 1.37 -39.04 0.81
CA SER A 399 1.33 -39.43 -0.60
C SER A 399 2.37 -38.70 -1.46
N SER A 400 3.07 -37.71 -0.90
CA SER A 400 4.19 -37.06 -1.58
C SER A 400 5.41 -37.98 -1.63
N ASP A 401 6.21 -37.82 -2.68
CA ASP A 401 7.38 -38.65 -2.92
C ASP A 401 8.55 -37.82 -3.45
N SER A 402 9.58 -37.70 -2.61
CA SER A 402 10.80 -36.96 -2.92
C SER A 402 11.66 -37.63 -3.99
N SER A 403 11.54 -38.95 -4.17
CA SER A 403 12.30 -39.70 -5.18
C SER A 403 11.76 -39.43 -6.59
N THR A 404 10.44 -39.33 -6.73
CA THR A 404 9.77 -38.96 -7.99
C THR A 404 9.58 -37.45 -8.16
N LYS A 405 9.92 -36.67 -7.12
CA LYS A 405 9.78 -35.21 -7.06
C LYS A 405 8.33 -34.73 -7.22
N VAL A 406 7.40 -35.47 -6.62
CA VAL A 406 5.97 -35.16 -6.67
C VAL A 406 5.47 -34.80 -5.28
N VAL A 407 5.00 -33.55 -5.12
CA VAL A 407 4.21 -33.15 -3.94
C VAL A 407 2.74 -33.46 -4.25
N ALA A 408 2.15 -34.38 -3.49
CA ALA A 408 0.82 -34.92 -3.76
C ALA A 408 -0.17 -34.54 -2.64
N ASP A 409 -1.45 -34.48 -3.00
CA ASP A 409 -2.59 -34.26 -2.10
C ASP A 409 -2.44 -33.09 -1.11
N THR A 410 -1.69 -32.06 -1.48
CA THR A 410 -1.40 -30.92 -0.62
C THR A 410 -1.95 -29.64 -1.23
N VAL A 411 -2.53 -28.77 -0.40
CA VAL A 411 -2.89 -27.40 -0.77
C VAL A 411 -1.85 -26.46 -0.16
N ILE A 412 -1.14 -25.73 -1.00
CA ILE A 412 -0.08 -24.82 -0.57
C ILE A 412 -0.60 -23.39 -0.67
N PHE A 413 -0.59 -22.68 0.46
CA PHE A 413 -0.81 -21.25 0.53
C PHE A 413 0.53 -20.58 0.79
N THR A 414 0.93 -19.67 -0.09
CA THR A 414 2.17 -18.90 0.04
C THR A 414 1.83 -17.42 0.05
N HIS A 415 2.54 -16.64 0.86
CA HIS A 415 2.37 -15.21 0.92
C HIS A 415 3.67 -14.46 0.60
N SER A 416 3.56 -13.33 -0.10
CA SER A 416 4.68 -12.42 -0.39
C SER A 416 5.90 -13.17 -1.00
N SER A 417 7.09 -13.03 -0.42
CA SER A 417 8.33 -13.66 -0.91
C SER A 417 8.29 -15.20 -0.95
N ALA A 418 7.41 -15.85 -0.20
CA ALA A 418 7.26 -17.31 -0.27
C ALA A 418 6.69 -17.77 -1.61
N ASN A 419 5.92 -16.92 -2.30
CA ASN A 419 5.50 -17.18 -3.68
C ASN A 419 6.75 -17.34 -4.55
N LEU A 420 7.72 -16.44 -4.38
CA LEU A 420 8.95 -16.43 -5.17
C LEU A 420 9.79 -17.69 -4.95
N MET A 421 9.88 -18.12 -3.69
CA MET A 421 10.58 -19.35 -3.30
C MET A 421 9.93 -20.60 -3.89
N LEU A 422 8.59 -20.68 -3.91
CA LEU A 422 7.88 -21.87 -4.41
C LEU A 422 8.03 -22.05 -5.93
N ALA A 423 8.14 -20.96 -6.68
CA ALA A 423 8.26 -21.03 -8.14
C ALA A 423 9.70 -21.21 -8.65
N TYR A 424 10.70 -21.00 -7.78
CA TYR A 424 12.12 -21.16 -8.09
C TYR A 424 12.51 -22.64 -8.07
#